data_AF-A0A2D5PC24-F1
#
_entry.id   AF-A0A2D5PC24-F1
#
_cell.length_a   1.000
_cell.length_b   1.000
_cell.length_c   1.000
_cell.angle_alpha   90.00
_cell.angle_beta   90.00
_cell.angle_gamma   90.00
#
_symmetry.space_group_name_H-M   'P 1'
#
loop_
_entity.id
_entity.type
_entity.pdbx_description
1 polymer ?
#
loop_
_entity_poly.entity_id
_entity_poly.type
_entity_poly.pdbx_seq_one_letter_code
_entity_poly.pdbx_strand_id
1 'polypeptide(L)'
;MSNLALQVKDDIVAQIKNDQLVLPTLPEIALRVREIAEDASTTIPQLTAMIAQDPALTARIIKVTNSPLIRTSAPVTDLGTAISRLGIDFTSNLCIGLAMEQMFQATHDIIDKRMRQCWSRAMEVAATSQVLARHYTKLQPDQALLAGLVHQIGMLPILSYAEDHEDLLHDSLSLDLVLEKLHPTLGSYILRSWDFQPDLVMVPKEYLNLQHAAESADYVDLVQVATLQSYAGTDHPLGRVDRTGLGSFQRLGLDADEEATQLEALADEMDATHSALNR
;
A
#
# COMPACT_ATOMS: atom_id res chain seq x y z
N MET A 1 -19.52 11.05 17.71
CA MET A 1 -18.95 9.70 17.89
C MET A 1 -19.89 8.95 18.83
N SER A 2 -20.22 7.69 18.53
CA SER A 2 -20.94 6.81 19.47
C SER A 2 -20.08 6.62 20.74
N ASN A 3 -20.72 6.31 21.87
CA ASN A 3 -20.00 6.05 23.13
C ASN A 3 -19.02 4.87 22.97
N LEU A 4 -19.43 3.84 22.23
CA LEU A 4 -18.62 2.67 21.91
C LEU A 4 -17.35 3.00 21.11
N ALA A 5 -17.46 3.81 20.04
CA ALA A 5 -16.30 4.17 19.24
C ALA A 5 -15.26 4.98 20.03
N LEU A 6 -15.72 5.85 20.95
CA LEU A 6 -14.81 6.60 21.82
C LEU A 6 -14.08 5.67 22.80
N GLN A 7 -14.82 4.76 23.43
CA GLN A 7 -14.26 3.79 24.37
C GLN A 7 -13.22 2.89 23.68
N VAL A 8 -13.58 2.25 22.57
CA VAL A 8 -12.66 1.38 21.80
C VAL A 8 -11.42 2.15 21.36
N LYS A 9 -11.59 3.38 20.89
CA LYS A 9 -10.46 4.21 20.48
C LYS A 9 -9.53 4.52 21.66
N ASP A 10 -10.07 4.85 22.83
CA ASP A 10 -9.27 5.11 24.03
C ASP A 10 -8.58 3.82 24.53
N ASP A 11 -9.25 2.67 24.43
CA ASP A 11 -8.71 1.34 24.79
C ASP A 11 -7.54 0.95 23.88
N ILE A 12 -7.70 1.05 22.55
CA ILE A 12 -6.61 0.78 21.58
C ILE A 12 -5.43 1.73 21.84
N VAL A 13 -5.69 3.02 22.08
CA VAL A 13 -4.63 3.99 22.39
C VAL A 13 -3.92 3.66 23.70
N ALA A 14 -4.64 3.21 24.72
CA ALA A 14 -4.04 2.77 25.98
C ALA A 14 -3.18 1.51 25.77
N GLN A 15 -3.64 0.55 24.98
CA GLN A 15 -2.87 -0.65 24.64
C GLN A 15 -1.59 -0.32 23.87
N ILE A 16 -1.63 0.63 22.93
CA ILE A 16 -0.41 1.11 22.24
C ILE A 16 0.58 1.71 23.25
N LYS A 17 0.11 2.58 24.15
CA LYS A 17 0.98 3.25 25.14
C LYS A 17 1.61 2.30 26.15
N ASN A 18 0.96 1.17 26.40
CA ASN A 18 1.40 0.15 27.34
C ASN A 18 2.13 -1.02 26.66
N ASP A 19 2.40 -0.94 25.35
CA ASP A 19 2.96 -2.03 24.54
C ASP A 19 2.17 -3.35 24.64
N GLN A 20 0.85 -3.23 24.80
CA GLN A 20 -0.10 -4.34 24.93
C GLN A 20 -0.88 -4.63 23.64
N LEU A 21 -0.91 -3.69 22.69
CA LEU A 21 -1.56 -3.91 21.41
C LEU A 21 -0.73 -4.91 20.60
N VAL A 22 -1.36 -6.00 20.19
CA VAL A 22 -0.72 -6.98 19.30
C VAL A 22 -0.52 -6.32 17.93
N LEU A 23 0.69 -5.86 17.69
CA LEU A 23 1.08 -5.37 16.38
C LEU A 23 1.41 -6.53 15.45
N PRO A 24 1.09 -6.40 14.16
CA PRO A 24 1.51 -7.38 13.20
C PRO A 24 3.04 -7.40 13.08
N THR A 25 3.60 -8.59 12.90
CA THR A 25 5.02 -8.78 12.60
C THR A 25 5.23 -8.81 11.09
N LEU A 26 6.34 -8.22 10.61
CA LEU A 26 6.69 -8.32 9.20
C LEU A 26 6.92 -9.81 8.83
N PRO A 27 6.37 -10.31 7.71
CA PRO A 27 6.56 -11.70 7.30
C PRO A 27 8.04 -12.05 7.13
N GLU A 28 8.41 -13.28 7.49
CA GLU A 28 9.82 -13.72 7.47
C GLU A 28 10.47 -13.56 6.09
N ILE A 29 9.73 -13.85 5.02
CA ILE A 29 10.23 -13.64 3.66
C ILE A 29 10.52 -12.16 3.37
N ALA A 30 9.67 -11.24 3.82
CA ALA A 30 9.89 -9.80 3.63
C ALA A 30 11.10 -9.29 4.45
N LEU A 31 11.29 -9.81 5.67
CA LEU A 31 12.48 -9.53 6.48
C LEU A 31 13.76 -9.98 5.77
N ARG A 32 13.81 -11.23 5.31
CA ARG A 32 14.97 -11.79 4.60
C ARG A 32 15.25 -11.06 3.28
N VAL A 33 14.21 -10.66 2.53
CA VAL A 33 14.35 -9.84 1.32
C VAL A 33 14.98 -8.50 1.63
N ARG A 34 14.52 -7.83 2.68
CA ARG A 34 15.06 -6.54 3.07
C ARG A 34 16.54 -6.66 3.46
N GLU A 35 16.89 -7.64 4.29
CA GLU A 35 18.29 -7.88 4.68
C GLU A 35 19.19 -8.11 3.46
N ILE A 36 18.70 -8.83 2.46
CA ILE A 36 19.41 -9.06 1.19
C ILE A 36 19.50 -7.76 0.36
N ALA A 37 18.44 -6.96 0.32
CA ALA A 37 18.43 -5.70 -0.44
C ALA A 37 19.36 -4.63 0.14
N GLU A 38 19.56 -4.63 1.46
CA GLU A 38 20.45 -3.70 2.17
C GLU A 38 21.94 -4.06 2.00
N ASP A 39 22.25 -5.31 1.64
CA ASP A 39 23.61 -5.75 1.35
C ASP A 39 24.02 -5.35 -0.08
N ALA A 40 24.92 -4.36 -0.18
CA ALA A 40 25.47 -3.89 -1.45
C ALA A 40 26.26 -4.95 -2.24
N SER A 41 26.59 -6.09 -1.63
CA SER A 41 27.24 -7.24 -2.28
C SER A 41 26.26 -8.28 -2.84
N THR A 42 24.94 -8.05 -2.67
CA THR A 42 23.89 -8.96 -3.13
C THR A 42 23.92 -9.17 -4.64
N THR A 43 23.73 -10.43 -5.01
CA THR A 43 23.69 -10.89 -6.39
C THR A 43 22.30 -11.40 -6.75
N ILE A 44 21.96 -11.32 -8.04
CA ILE A 44 20.71 -11.86 -8.59
C ILE A 44 20.47 -13.33 -8.20
N PRO A 45 21.46 -14.24 -8.25
CA PRO A 45 21.27 -15.63 -7.81
C PRO A 45 20.88 -15.77 -6.33
N GLN A 46 21.42 -14.93 -5.44
CA GLN A 46 21.07 -14.96 -4.01
C GLN A 46 19.60 -14.57 -3.81
N LEU A 47 19.18 -13.45 -4.42
CA LEU A 47 17.78 -13.01 -4.35
C LEU A 47 16.83 -14.03 -5.00
N THR A 48 17.23 -14.61 -6.13
CA THR A 48 16.48 -15.67 -6.82
C THR A 48 16.27 -16.88 -5.92
N ALA A 49 17.33 -17.38 -5.28
CA ALA A 49 17.26 -18.57 -4.43
C ALA A 49 16.37 -18.37 -3.20
N MET A 50 16.29 -17.14 -2.69
CA MET A 50 15.45 -16.81 -1.55
C MET A 50 13.97 -16.66 -1.95
N ILE A 51 13.66 -15.90 -3.01
CA ILE A 51 12.28 -15.72 -3.49
C ILE A 51 11.70 -17.03 -4.05
N ALA A 52 12.52 -17.87 -4.68
CA ALA A 52 12.10 -19.17 -5.22
C ALA A 52 11.55 -20.15 -4.17
N GLN A 53 11.74 -19.87 -2.86
CA GLN A 53 11.14 -20.65 -1.77
C GLN A 53 9.62 -20.44 -1.68
N ASP A 54 9.09 -19.36 -2.25
CA ASP A 54 7.66 -19.08 -2.35
C ASP A 54 7.22 -19.10 -3.84
N PRO A 55 6.59 -20.20 -4.29
CA PRO A 55 6.09 -20.30 -5.66
C PRO A 55 5.03 -19.25 -6.03
N ALA A 56 4.22 -18.81 -5.06
CA ALA A 56 3.18 -17.82 -5.31
C ALA A 56 3.79 -16.43 -5.54
N LEU A 57 4.76 -16.02 -4.72
CA LEU A 57 5.52 -14.79 -4.94
C LEU A 57 6.29 -14.84 -6.25
N THR A 58 6.94 -15.97 -6.54
CA THR A 58 7.66 -16.18 -7.81
C THR A 58 6.75 -15.97 -9.02
N ALA A 59 5.58 -16.61 -9.03
CA ALA A 59 4.62 -16.48 -10.12
C ALA A 59 4.14 -15.03 -10.29
N ARG A 60 3.86 -14.33 -9.18
CA ARG A 60 3.42 -12.93 -9.21
C ARG A 60 4.51 -11.99 -9.74
N ILE A 61 5.76 -12.16 -9.33
CA ILE A 61 6.88 -11.35 -9.84
C ILE A 61 7.05 -11.55 -11.36
N ILE A 62 6.94 -12.80 -11.84
CA ILE A 62 6.98 -13.09 -13.28
C ILE A 62 5.78 -12.44 -14.00
N LYS A 63 4.57 -12.50 -13.42
CA LYS A 63 3.36 -11.86 -13.96
C LYS A 63 3.53 -10.34 -14.07
N VAL A 64 4.04 -9.69 -13.02
CA VAL A 64 4.36 -8.26 -13.01
C VAL A 64 5.42 -7.92 -14.06
N THR A 65 6.45 -8.75 -14.23
CA THR A 65 7.49 -8.54 -15.25
C THR A 65 6.94 -8.64 -16.67
N ASN A 66 5.90 -9.44 -16.88
CA ASN A 66 5.23 -9.56 -18.18
C ASN A 66 4.12 -8.54 -18.41
N SER A 67 3.84 -7.67 -17.43
CA SER A 67 2.84 -6.63 -17.61
C SER A 67 3.31 -5.58 -18.64
N PRO A 68 2.38 -4.92 -19.37
CA PRO A 68 2.68 -3.84 -20.31
C PRO A 68 3.62 -2.76 -19.74
N LEU A 69 3.63 -2.60 -18.42
CA LEU A 69 4.49 -1.69 -17.68
C LEU A 69 5.99 -1.86 -17.91
N ILE A 70 6.46 -3.11 -18.01
CA ILE A 70 7.91 -3.41 -18.07
C ILE A 70 8.37 -3.47 -19.54
N ARG A 71 7.44 -3.31 -20.50
CA ARG A 71 7.68 -3.29 -21.96
C ARG A 71 8.60 -4.42 -22.40
N THR A 72 8.09 -5.62 -22.21
CA THR A 72 8.86 -6.85 -22.36
C THR A 72 8.88 -7.31 -23.82
N SER A 73 10.05 -7.33 -24.47
CA SER A 73 10.19 -7.72 -25.89
C SER A 73 9.90 -9.20 -26.14
N ALA A 74 10.09 -10.04 -25.13
CA ALA A 74 9.75 -11.46 -25.14
C ALA A 74 9.29 -11.90 -23.73
N PRO A 75 8.24 -12.74 -23.62
CA PRO A 75 7.73 -13.20 -22.33
C PRO A 75 8.82 -13.79 -21.44
N VAL A 76 8.87 -13.34 -20.18
CA VAL A 76 9.72 -13.91 -19.13
C VAL A 76 9.04 -15.12 -18.52
N THR A 77 9.76 -16.23 -18.40
CA THR A 77 9.22 -17.48 -17.85
C THR A 77 9.97 -17.97 -16.60
N ASP A 78 11.06 -17.30 -16.22
CA ASP A 78 11.88 -17.66 -15.07
C ASP A 78 12.20 -16.45 -14.18
N LEU A 79 12.39 -16.73 -12.88
CA LEU A 79 12.60 -15.70 -11.87
C LEU A 79 13.93 -14.97 -12.05
N GLY A 80 15.00 -15.66 -12.44
CA GLY A 80 16.32 -15.02 -12.60
C GLY A 80 16.30 -13.97 -13.70
N THR A 81 15.66 -14.25 -14.83
CA THR A 81 15.43 -13.29 -15.91
C THR A 81 14.50 -12.16 -15.46
N ALA A 82 13.48 -12.44 -14.65
CA ALA A 82 12.61 -11.41 -14.10
C ALA A 82 13.39 -10.41 -13.24
N ILE A 83 14.19 -10.91 -12.29
CA ILE A 83 15.03 -10.10 -11.42
C ILE A 83 16.08 -9.34 -12.21
N SER A 84 16.67 -9.96 -13.24
CA SER A 84 17.64 -9.29 -14.12
C SER A 84 17.04 -8.11 -14.88
N ARG A 85 15.73 -8.15 -15.18
CA ARG A 85 15.02 -7.08 -15.90
C ARG A 85 14.50 -5.99 -14.97
N LEU A 86 13.94 -6.38 -13.82
CA LEU A 86 13.41 -5.44 -12.84
C LEU A 86 14.52 -4.76 -12.02
N GLY A 87 15.63 -5.45 -11.82
CA GLY A 87 16.66 -5.08 -10.85
C GLY A 87 16.37 -5.64 -9.46
N ILE A 88 17.40 -5.62 -8.61
CA ILE A 88 17.35 -6.12 -7.23
C ILE A 88 16.39 -5.27 -6.39
N ASP A 89 16.51 -3.95 -6.45
CA ASP A 89 15.72 -3.04 -5.60
C ASP A 89 14.22 -3.15 -5.89
N PHE A 90 13.84 -3.06 -7.17
CA PHE A 90 12.44 -3.19 -7.57
C PHE A 90 11.86 -4.55 -7.17
N THR A 91 12.60 -5.63 -7.45
CA THR A 91 12.16 -6.99 -7.08
C THR A 91 11.98 -7.10 -5.57
N SER A 92 12.91 -6.53 -4.79
CA SER A 92 12.88 -6.60 -3.33
C SER A 92 11.67 -5.85 -2.76
N ASN A 93 11.43 -4.62 -3.21
CA ASN A 93 10.28 -3.83 -2.80
C ASN A 93 8.95 -4.46 -3.22
N LEU A 94 8.87 -5.01 -4.43
CA LEU A 94 7.71 -5.77 -4.88
C LEU A 94 7.49 -7.01 -3.99
N CYS A 95 8.53 -7.78 -3.71
CA CYS A 95 8.44 -8.98 -2.87
C CYS A 95 7.98 -8.64 -1.44
N ILE A 96 8.59 -7.62 -0.82
CA ILE A 96 8.20 -7.12 0.51
C ILE A 96 6.72 -6.74 0.53
N GLY A 97 6.28 -5.93 -0.43
CA GLY A 97 4.90 -5.50 -0.52
C GLY A 97 3.94 -6.67 -0.74
N LEU A 98 4.24 -7.57 -1.67
CA LEU A 98 3.39 -8.73 -1.96
C LEU A 98 3.31 -9.74 -0.82
N ALA A 99 4.39 -9.90 -0.04
CA ALA A 99 4.42 -10.76 1.14
C ALA A 99 3.44 -10.28 2.23
N MET A 100 3.14 -8.98 2.28
CA MET A 100 2.17 -8.44 3.24
C MET A 100 0.74 -8.92 3.00
N GLU A 101 0.41 -9.42 1.80
CA GLU A 101 -0.90 -10.03 1.52
C GLU A 101 -1.30 -11.08 2.56
N GLN A 102 -0.32 -11.85 3.03
CA GLN A 102 -0.53 -12.94 3.99
C GLN A 102 -1.08 -12.44 5.32
N MET A 103 -0.92 -11.16 5.62
CA MET A 103 -1.36 -10.51 6.85
C MET A 103 -2.83 -10.04 6.79
N PHE A 104 -3.40 -9.94 5.58
CA PHE A 104 -4.78 -9.53 5.36
C PHE A 104 -5.73 -10.74 5.34
N GLN A 105 -5.69 -11.53 6.42
CA GLN A 105 -6.52 -12.72 6.60
C GLN A 105 -7.10 -12.73 8.01
N ALA A 106 -8.38 -13.07 8.13
CA ALA A 106 -9.05 -13.23 9.42
C ALA A 106 -9.81 -14.55 9.46
N THR A 107 -10.14 -15.01 10.67
CA THR A 107 -10.92 -16.23 10.86
C THR A 107 -12.42 -15.99 10.76
N HIS A 108 -12.87 -14.77 11.10
CA HIS A 108 -14.27 -14.37 11.05
C HIS A 108 -14.64 -13.75 9.69
N ASP A 109 -15.67 -14.28 9.03
CA ASP A 109 -16.09 -13.92 7.66
C ASP A 109 -16.26 -12.41 7.41
N ILE A 110 -16.89 -11.70 8.35
CA ILE A 110 -17.11 -10.24 8.26
C ILE A 110 -15.79 -9.48 8.21
N ILE A 111 -14.82 -9.87 9.04
CA ILE A 111 -13.50 -9.24 9.12
C ILE A 111 -12.65 -9.66 7.92
N ASP A 112 -12.69 -10.93 7.52
CA ASP A 112 -11.95 -11.43 6.35
C ASP A 112 -12.38 -10.69 5.07
N LYS A 113 -13.69 -10.46 4.88
CA LYS A 113 -14.20 -9.66 3.78
C LYS A 113 -13.65 -8.22 3.81
N ARG A 114 -13.59 -7.59 4.98
CA ARG A 114 -13.02 -6.23 5.14
C ARG A 114 -11.52 -6.22 4.86
N MET A 115 -10.76 -7.19 5.36
CA MET A 115 -9.33 -7.32 5.09
C MET A 115 -9.03 -7.51 3.59
N ARG A 116 -9.80 -8.37 2.90
CA ARG A 116 -9.68 -8.53 1.44
C ARG A 116 -10.00 -7.25 0.67
N GLN A 117 -10.99 -6.47 1.13
CA GLN A 117 -11.31 -5.17 0.53
C GLN A 117 -10.17 -4.17 0.74
N CYS A 118 -9.60 -4.09 1.95
CA CYS A 118 -8.42 -3.27 2.22
C CYS A 118 -7.25 -3.67 1.34
N TRP A 119 -6.96 -4.97 1.22
CA TRP A 119 -5.89 -5.45 0.37
C TRP A 119 -6.12 -5.10 -1.10
N SER A 120 -7.32 -5.39 -1.64
CA SER A 120 -7.67 -5.04 -3.02
C SER A 120 -7.49 -3.55 -3.31
N ARG A 121 -7.88 -2.69 -2.36
CA ARG A 121 -7.67 -1.24 -2.47
C ARG A 121 -6.20 -0.86 -2.44
N ALA A 122 -5.41 -1.48 -1.56
CA ALA A 122 -3.96 -1.26 -1.51
C ALA A 122 -3.28 -1.64 -2.83
N MET A 123 -3.71 -2.72 -3.49
CA MET A 123 -3.18 -3.10 -4.81
C MET A 123 -3.51 -2.06 -5.89
N GLU A 124 -4.74 -1.56 -5.91
CA GLU A 124 -5.17 -0.50 -6.84
C GLU A 124 -4.36 0.79 -6.62
N VAL A 125 -4.27 1.25 -5.37
CA VAL A 125 -3.51 2.46 -4.99
C VAL A 125 -2.02 2.28 -5.30
N ALA A 126 -1.44 1.12 -5.06
CA ALA A 126 -0.05 0.81 -5.38
C ALA A 126 0.23 0.85 -6.88
N ALA A 127 -0.66 0.26 -7.68
CA ALA A 127 -0.58 0.28 -9.13
C ALA A 127 -0.60 1.73 -9.67
N THR A 128 -1.59 2.51 -9.25
CA THR A 128 -1.72 3.91 -9.65
C THR A 128 -0.53 4.74 -9.18
N SER A 129 -0.08 4.57 -7.93
CA SER A 129 1.08 5.29 -7.38
C SER A 129 2.35 5.01 -8.17
N GLN A 130 2.58 3.76 -8.58
CA GLN A 130 3.71 3.39 -9.43
C GLN A 130 3.66 4.07 -10.80
N VAL A 131 2.51 4.03 -11.46
CA VAL A 131 2.31 4.64 -12.79
C VAL A 131 2.50 6.15 -12.70
N LEU A 132 1.90 6.80 -11.70
CA LEU A 132 2.07 8.23 -11.46
C LEU A 132 3.53 8.60 -11.22
N ALA A 133 4.24 7.81 -10.41
CA ALA A 133 5.66 8.05 -10.13
C ALA A 133 6.50 8.05 -11.41
N ARG A 134 6.24 7.12 -12.33
CA ARG A 134 6.96 6.97 -13.61
C ARG A 134 6.75 8.13 -14.57
N HIS A 135 5.53 8.64 -14.66
CA HIS A 135 5.16 9.60 -15.70
C HIS A 135 5.24 11.05 -15.23
N TYR A 136 4.99 11.31 -13.95
CA TYR A 136 4.84 12.67 -13.43
C TYR A 136 5.90 13.11 -12.42
N THR A 137 6.75 12.19 -11.96
CA THR A 137 7.72 12.50 -10.90
C THR A 137 9.13 11.97 -11.19
N LYS A 138 10.07 12.31 -10.30
CA LYS A 138 11.41 11.71 -10.27
C LYS A 138 11.56 10.68 -9.14
N LEU A 139 10.46 10.33 -8.47
CA LEU A 139 10.46 9.37 -7.37
C LEU A 139 10.63 7.95 -7.92
N GLN A 140 11.21 7.08 -7.09
CA GLN A 140 11.42 5.68 -7.47
C GLN A 140 10.07 4.94 -7.57
N PRO A 141 9.69 4.39 -8.74
CA PRO A 141 8.38 3.76 -8.93
C PRO A 141 8.13 2.50 -8.07
N ASP A 142 9.17 1.77 -7.72
CA ASP A 142 9.12 0.61 -6.81
C ASP A 142 8.80 1.02 -5.38
N GLN A 143 9.40 2.13 -4.91
CA GLN A 143 9.08 2.71 -3.61
C GLN A 143 7.65 3.28 -3.59
N ALA A 144 7.19 3.87 -4.69
CA ALA A 144 5.80 4.33 -4.83
C ALA A 144 4.78 3.18 -4.80
N LEU A 145 5.11 2.06 -5.44
CA LEU A 145 4.32 0.83 -5.34
C LEU A 145 4.26 0.36 -3.88
N LEU A 146 5.41 0.25 -3.21
CA LEU A 146 5.49 -0.16 -1.82
C LEU A 146 4.69 0.78 -0.91
N ALA A 147 4.81 2.10 -1.10
CA ALA A 147 4.03 3.12 -0.39
C ALA A 147 2.52 2.87 -0.50
N GLY A 148 2.02 2.58 -1.71
CA GLY A 148 0.61 2.25 -1.91
C GLY A 148 0.20 0.91 -1.29
N LEU A 149 1.08 -0.09 -1.23
CA LEU A 149 0.78 -1.37 -0.57
C LEU A 149 0.67 -1.22 0.96
N VAL A 150 1.47 -0.33 1.55
CA VAL A 150 1.56 -0.18 3.01
C VAL A 150 0.68 0.93 3.58
N HIS A 151 0.07 1.78 2.74
CA HIS A 151 -0.61 3.00 3.20
C HIS A 151 -1.73 2.75 4.24
N GLN A 152 -2.38 1.58 4.18
CA GLN A 152 -3.46 1.17 5.08
C GLN A 152 -3.08 0.06 6.05
N ILE A 153 -1.79 -0.20 6.29
CA ILE A 153 -1.34 -1.29 7.18
C ILE A 153 -1.88 -1.16 8.61
N GLY A 154 -2.18 0.07 9.05
CA GLY A 154 -2.79 0.34 10.35
C GLY A 154 -4.22 -0.19 10.53
N MET A 155 -4.89 -0.61 9.45
CA MET A 155 -6.20 -1.26 9.52
C MET A 155 -6.10 -2.65 10.17
N LEU A 156 -4.97 -3.35 10.00
CA LEU A 156 -4.78 -4.73 10.47
C LEU A 156 -5.02 -4.89 11.98
N PRO A 157 -4.31 -4.20 12.88
CA PRO A 157 -4.50 -4.39 14.32
C PRO A 157 -5.91 -3.96 14.79
N ILE A 158 -6.55 -3.00 14.12
CA ILE A 158 -7.91 -2.56 14.46
C ILE A 158 -8.94 -3.64 14.07
N LEU A 159 -8.78 -4.23 12.88
CA LEU A 159 -9.65 -5.30 12.40
C LEU A 159 -9.47 -6.59 13.22
N SER A 160 -8.23 -6.93 13.59
CA SER A 160 -7.96 -8.04 14.51
C SER A 160 -8.54 -7.79 15.90
N TYR A 161 -8.43 -6.56 16.42
CA TYR A 161 -9.08 -6.20 17.68
C TYR A 161 -10.60 -6.36 17.59
N ALA A 162 -11.22 -5.94 16.49
CA ALA A 162 -12.66 -6.06 16.28
C ALA A 162 -13.12 -7.53 16.19
N GLU A 163 -12.27 -8.43 15.67
CA GLU A 163 -12.55 -9.87 15.61
C GLU A 163 -12.78 -10.49 17.00
N ASP A 164 -12.03 -10.02 18.01
CA ASP A 164 -12.14 -10.47 19.39
C ASP A 164 -13.23 -9.73 20.21
N HIS A 165 -13.91 -8.72 19.63
CA HIS A 165 -14.87 -7.86 20.32
C HIS A 165 -16.22 -7.79 19.56
N GLU A 166 -17.14 -8.70 19.89
CA GLU A 166 -18.45 -8.84 19.22
C GLU A 166 -19.25 -7.52 19.13
N ASP A 167 -19.23 -6.69 20.18
CA ASP A 167 -19.94 -5.41 20.21
C ASP A 167 -19.47 -4.47 19.08
N LEU A 168 -18.17 -4.45 18.80
CA LEU A 168 -17.59 -3.64 17.73
C LEU A 168 -17.78 -4.29 16.35
N LEU A 169 -17.72 -5.62 16.30
CA LEU A 169 -17.91 -6.40 15.07
C LEU A 169 -19.31 -6.21 14.47
N HIS A 170 -20.33 -6.07 15.31
CA HIS A 170 -21.72 -5.86 14.88
C HIS A 170 -22.13 -4.38 14.74
N ASP A 171 -21.33 -3.44 15.24
CA ASP A 171 -21.53 -2.01 15.03
C ASP A 171 -20.57 -1.47 13.97
N SER A 172 -20.95 -1.66 12.71
CA SER A 172 -20.15 -1.24 11.55
C SER A 172 -19.82 0.25 11.57
N LEU A 173 -20.73 1.09 12.08
CA LEU A 173 -20.54 2.54 12.11
C LEU A 173 -19.47 2.93 13.14
N SER A 174 -19.50 2.31 14.32
CA SER A 174 -18.44 2.49 15.32
C SER A 174 -17.10 1.97 14.82
N LEU A 175 -17.07 0.79 14.17
CA LEU A 175 -15.84 0.22 13.61
C LEU A 175 -15.24 1.12 12.52
N ASP A 176 -16.05 1.62 11.59
CA ASP A 176 -15.59 2.50 10.51
C ASP A 176 -15.01 3.80 11.07
N LEU A 177 -15.63 4.38 12.12
CA LEU A 177 -15.11 5.56 12.81
C LEU A 177 -13.76 5.30 13.49
N VAL A 178 -13.60 4.15 14.14
CA VAL A 178 -12.34 3.76 14.80
C VAL A 178 -11.24 3.58 13.76
N LEU A 179 -11.54 2.85 12.67
CA LEU A 179 -10.64 2.66 11.54
C LEU A 179 -10.19 4.02 11.00
N GLU A 180 -11.11 4.89 10.59
CA GLU A 180 -10.80 6.22 10.03
C GLU A 180 -9.87 7.04 10.94
N LYS A 181 -10.10 7.00 12.26
CA LYS A 181 -9.33 7.81 13.22
C LYS A 181 -7.97 7.24 13.58
N LEU A 182 -7.83 5.92 13.68
CA LEU A 182 -6.64 5.31 14.24
C LEU A 182 -5.69 4.70 13.22
N HIS A 183 -6.20 4.19 12.09
CA HIS A 183 -5.35 3.52 11.10
C HIS A 183 -4.20 4.39 10.58
N PRO A 184 -4.32 5.73 10.40
CA PRO A 184 -3.22 6.53 9.86
C PRO A 184 -2.03 6.55 10.82
N THR A 185 -2.31 6.80 12.11
CA THR A 185 -1.28 6.88 13.15
C THR A 185 -0.69 5.50 13.45
N LEU A 186 -1.53 4.46 13.49
CA LEU A 186 -1.09 3.09 13.68
C LEU A 186 -0.23 2.59 12.53
N GLY A 187 -0.59 2.91 11.29
CA GLY A 187 0.18 2.52 10.12
C GLY A 187 1.60 3.09 10.17
N SER A 188 1.74 4.38 10.47
CA SER A 188 3.07 4.99 10.64
C SER A 188 3.85 4.42 11.83
N TYR A 189 3.17 4.05 12.92
CA TYR A 189 3.82 3.38 14.05
C TYR A 189 4.37 1.99 13.66
N ILE A 190 3.57 1.20 12.95
CA ILE A 190 3.96 -0.13 12.44
C ILE A 190 5.17 -0.01 11.51
N LEU A 191 5.10 0.87 10.50
CA LEU A 191 6.21 1.03 9.55
C LEU A 191 7.50 1.50 10.23
N ARG A 192 7.39 2.38 11.23
CA ARG A 192 8.55 2.77 12.05
C ARG A 192 9.13 1.60 12.84
N SER A 193 8.27 0.77 13.43
CA SER A 193 8.71 -0.43 14.17
C SER A 193 9.39 -1.47 13.27
N TRP A 194 9.04 -1.46 11.99
CA TRP A 194 9.66 -2.29 10.97
C TRP A 194 10.87 -1.62 10.29
N ASP A 195 11.34 -0.48 10.78
CA ASP A 195 12.53 0.22 10.24
C ASP A 195 12.41 0.63 8.76
N PHE A 196 11.19 0.98 8.32
CA PHE A 196 11.01 1.56 6.98
C PHE A 196 11.58 2.99 6.93
N GLN A 197 11.98 3.42 5.74
CA GLN A 197 12.52 4.76 5.51
C GLN A 197 11.52 5.86 5.93
N PRO A 198 11.99 7.01 6.45
CA PRO A 198 11.14 8.08 6.95
C PRO A 198 10.04 8.53 5.97
N ASP A 199 10.36 8.59 4.69
CA ASP A 199 9.42 9.03 3.65
C ASP A 199 8.23 8.06 3.51
N LEU A 200 8.47 6.75 3.63
CA LEU A 200 7.40 5.74 3.64
C LEU A 200 6.64 5.71 4.96
N VAL A 201 7.33 5.95 6.09
CA VAL A 201 6.71 5.99 7.42
C VAL A 201 5.66 7.10 7.50
N MET A 202 5.83 8.21 6.77
CA MET A 202 4.86 9.32 6.77
C MET A 202 3.60 9.03 5.95
N VAL A 203 3.66 8.12 4.98
CA VAL A 203 2.55 7.83 4.04
C VAL A 203 1.24 7.47 4.76
N PRO A 204 1.18 6.47 5.66
CA PRO A 204 -0.08 6.12 6.31
C PRO A 204 -0.71 7.27 7.08
N LYS A 205 0.11 8.14 7.69
CA LYS A 205 -0.36 9.26 8.50
C LYS A 205 -0.89 10.43 7.67
N GLU A 206 -0.28 10.73 6.53
CA GLU A 206 -0.53 11.98 5.80
C GLU A 206 -1.35 11.81 4.52
N TYR A 207 -1.53 10.59 3.98
CA TYR A 207 -2.20 10.43 2.68
C TYR A 207 -3.65 10.94 2.64
N LEU A 208 -4.35 10.97 3.79
CA LEU A 208 -5.69 11.57 3.94
C LEU A 208 -5.67 13.05 4.34
N ASN A 209 -4.50 13.60 4.67
CA ASN A 209 -4.36 15.01 5.00
C ASN A 209 -4.36 15.85 3.71
N LEU A 210 -5.52 16.40 3.34
CA LEU A 210 -5.68 17.24 2.15
C LEU A 210 -4.87 18.56 2.21
N GLN A 211 -4.34 18.89 3.39
CA GLN A 211 -3.47 20.05 3.62
C GLN A 211 -1.99 19.65 3.71
N HIS A 212 -1.64 18.42 3.28
CA HIS A 212 -0.25 17.97 3.22
C HIS A 212 0.61 18.97 2.45
N ALA A 213 1.68 19.40 3.11
CA ALA A 213 2.57 20.43 2.61
C ALA A 213 3.97 19.83 2.44
N ALA A 214 4.47 19.87 1.21
CA ALA A 214 5.81 19.46 0.83
C ALA A 214 6.41 20.48 -0.14
N GLU A 215 7.74 20.58 -0.17
CA GLU A 215 8.46 21.47 -1.10
C GLU A 215 8.42 20.95 -2.55
N SER A 216 8.36 19.63 -2.72
CA SER A 216 8.28 18.93 -3.99
C SER A 216 7.41 17.68 -3.85
N ALA A 217 7.00 17.08 -4.98
CA ALA A 217 6.24 15.84 -4.96
C ALA A 217 6.97 14.75 -4.15
N ASP A 218 6.23 14.10 -3.25
CA ASP A 218 6.70 12.98 -2.42
C ASP A 218 5.78 11.74 -2.55
N TYR A 219 6.09 10.68 -1.79
CA TYR A 219 5.27 9.46 -1.80
C TYR A 219 3.88 9.66 -1.18
N VAL A 220 3.70 10.65 -0.29
CA VAL A 220 2.39 10.99 0.27
C VAL A 220 1.49 11.54 -0.83
N ASP A 221 2.02 12.45 -1.67
CA ASP A 221 1.28 13.03 -2.79
C ASP A 221 0.81 11.96 -3.79
N LEU A 222 1.71 11.05 -4.17
CA LEU A 222 1.38 9.93 -5.07
C LEU A 222 0.25 9.06 -4.51
N VAL A 223 0.36 8.65 -3.25
CA VAL A 223 -0.64 7.80 -2.60
C VAL A 223 -1.95 8.55 -2.37
N GLN A 224 -1.91 9.84 -2.05
CA GLN A 224 -3.11 10.67 -1.91
C GLN A 224 -3.87 10.78 -3.23
N VAL A 225 -3.17 11.13 -4.33
CA VAL A 225 -3.78 11.21 -5.67
C VAL A 225 -4.35 9.86 -6.08
N ALA A 226 -3.58 8.78 -5.93
CA ALA A 226 -4.03 7.42 -6.23
C ALA A 226 -5.26 7.02 -5.40
N THR A 227 -5.28 7.36 -4.11
CA THR A 227 -6.43 7.12 -3.23
C THR A 227 -7.66 7.86 -3.71
N LEU A 228 -7.56 9.17 -3.94
CA LEU A 228 -8.70 9.98 -4.40
C LEU A 228 -9.22 9.50 -5.75
N GLN A 229 -8.34 9.05 -6.64
CA GLN A 229 -8.72 8.47 -7.93
C GLN A 229 -9.47 7.15 -7.76
N SER A 230 -9.05 6.25 -6.86
CA SER A 230 -9.75 4.98 -6.59
C SER A 230 -11.18 5.15 -6.07
N TYR A 231 -11.53 6.34 -5.57
CA TYR A 231 -12.88 6.68 -5.12
C TYR A 231 -13.64 7.60 -6.10
N ALA A 232 -13.04 7.97 -7.23
CA ALA A 232 -13.66 8.82 -8.24
C ALA A 232 -15.02 8.25 -8.69
N GLY A 233 -16.05 9.09 -8.75
CA GLY A 233 -17.38 8.69 -9.21
C GLY A 233 -18.16 7.78 -8.25
N THR A 234 -17.64 7.51 -7.05
CA THR A 234 -18.36 6.78 -5.99
C THR A 234 -19.06 7.74 -5.03
N ASP A 235 -20.02 7.23 -4.26
CA ASP A 235 -20.68 7.99 -3.18
C ASP A 235 -19.82 8.15 -1.91
N HIS A 236 -18.60 7.60 -1.91
CA HIS A 236 -17.68 7.70 -0.78
C HIS A 236 -17.27 9.17 -0.55
N PRO A 237 -17.06 9.63 0.71
CA PRO A 237 -16.61 11.00 0.98
C PRO A 237 -15.36 11.43 0.19
N LEU A 238 -14.40 10.52 0.01
CA LEU A 238 -13.19 10.77 -0.79
C LEU A 238 -13.48 10.95 -2.30
N GLY A 239 -14.57 10.37 -2.82
CA GLY A 239 -15.01 10.57 -4.20
C GLY A 239 -15.65 11.93 -4.45
N ARG A 240 -16.01 12.66 -3.38
CA ARG A 240 -16.65 13.98 -3.40
C ARG A 240 -15.68 15.12 -3.06
N VAL A 241 -14.42 14.80 -2.78
CA VAL A 241 -13.38 15.80 -2.52
C VAL A 241 -13.17 16.64 -3.77
N ASP A 242 -13.20 17.97 -3.62
CA ASP A 242 -12.77 18.88 -4.67
C ASP A 242 -11.26 18.78 -4.82
N ARG A 243 -10.82 18.34 -6.00
CA ARG A 243 -9.41 18.13 -6.34
C ARG A 243 -8.75 19.41 -6.83
N THR A 244 -9.54 20.40 -7.20
CA THR A 244 -9.09 21.68 -7.73
C THR A 244 -8.21 22.38 -6.71
N GLY A 245 -6.93 22.56 -7.04
CA GLY A 245 -5.99 23.27 -6.18
C GLY A 245 -5.47 22.47 -4.98
N LEU A 246 -5.70 21.16 -4.91
CA LEU A 246 -5.02 20.30 -3.95
C LEU A 246 -3.51 20.29 -4.21
N GLY A 247 -2.72 20.48 -3.14
CA GLY A 247 -1.27 20.57 -3.25
C GLY A 247 -0.61 19.34 -3.87
N SER A 248 -1.16 18.14 -3.63
CA SER A 248 -0.67 16.89 -4.20
C SER A 248 -0.81 16.85 -5.72
N PHE A 249 -1.99 17.18 -6.27
CA PHE A 249 -2.21 17.28 -7.72
C PHE A 249 -1.31 18.33 -8.36
N GLN A 250 -1.19 19.51 -7.74
CA GLN A 250 -0.31 20.58 -8.23
C GLN A 250 1.16 20.16 -8.27
N ARG A 251 1.66 19.50 -7.22
CA ARG A 251 3.06 19.02 -7.14
C ARG A 251 3.36 17.92 -8.14
N LEU A 252 2.37 17.09 -8.50
CA LEU A 252 2.49 16.11 -9.58
C LEU A 252 2.35 16.75 -10.98
N GLY A 253 1.98 18.04 -11.07
CA GLY A 253 1.74 18.70 -12.35
C GLY A 253 0.50 18.17 -13.08
N LEU A 254 -0.44 17.58 -12.35
CA LEU A 254 -1.75 17.20 -12.88
C LEU A 254 -2.58 18.49 -12.97
N ASP A 255 -2.87 18.93 -14.19
CA ASP A 255 -3.63 20.16 -14.41
C ASP A 255 -5.08 19.92 -13.96
N ALA A 256 -5.66 20.81 -13.16
CA ALA A 256 -7.02 20.64 -12.67
C ALA A 256 -8.06 20.57 -13.82
N ASP A 257 -7.75 21.20 -14.96
CA ASP A 257 -8.65 21.20 -16.13
C ASP A 257 -8.45 19.97 -17.04
N GLU A 258 -7.28 19.31 -16.99
CA GLU A 258 -6.93 18.15 -17.83
C GLU A 258 -6.71 16.86 -17.05
N GLU A 259 -6.82 16.87 -15.71
CA GLU A 259 -6.55 15.74 -14.80
C GLU A 259 -7.28 14.49 -15.27
N ALA A 260 -8.58 14.62 -15.55
CA ALA A 260 -9.41 13.50 -15.98
C ALA A 260 -8.85 12.86 -17.27
N THR A 261 -8.44 13.68 -18.24
CA THR A 261 -7.86 13.20 -19.51
C THR A 261 -6.46 12.61 -19.31
N GLN A 262 -5.64 13.22 -18.45
CA GLN A 262 -4.29 12.75 -18.10
C GLN A 262 -4.32 11.40 -17.38
N LEU A 263 -5.29 11.19 -16.48
CA LEU A 263 -5.48 9.93 -15.77
C LEU A 263 -6.16 8.87 -16.65
N GLU A 264 -7.12 9.26 -17.50
CA GLU A 264 -7.76 8.37 -18.47
C GLU A 264 -6.75 7.81 -19.49
N ALA A 265 -5.79 8.64 -19.92
CA ALA A 265 -4.71 8.20 -20.80
C ALA A 265 -3.81 7.12 -20.19
N LEU A 266 -3.79 7.00 -18.86
CA LEU A 266 -3.00 6.01 -18.12
C LEU A 266 -3.85 4.89 -17.52
N ALA A 267 -5.18 4.92 -17.69
CA ALA A 267 -6.09 3.96 -17.09
C ALA A 267 -5.76 2.51 -17.50
N ASP A 268 -5.53 2.28 -18.79
CA ASP A 268 -5.13 0.96 -19.30
C ASP A 268 -3.81 0.47 -18.66
N GLU A 269 -2.85 1.37 -18.41
CA GLU A 269 -1.58 1.04 -17.76
C GLU A 269 -1.78 0.72 -16.28
N MET A 270 -2.61 1.49 -15.57
CA MET A 270 -2.98 1.24 -14.16
C MET A 270 -3.73 -0.09 -13.99
N ASP A 271 -4.70 -0.37 -14.86
CA ASP A 271 -5.48 -1.60 -14.84
C ASP A 271 -4.62 -2.83 -15.15
N ALA A 272 -3.71 -2.71 -16.11
CA ALA A 272 -2.77 -3.77 -16.43
C ALA A 272 -1.80 -4.03 -15.26
N THR A 273 -1.36 -2.98 -14.57
CA THR A 273 -0.53 -3.09 -13.36
C THR A 273 -1.26 -3.80 -12.25
N HIS A 274 -2.46 -3.35 -11.92
CA HIS A 274 -3.32 -3.92 -10.89
C HIS A 274 -3.65 -5.40 -11.20
N SER A 275 -3.92 -5.72 -12.46
CA SER A 275 -4.18 -7.10 -12.90
C SER A 275 -2.96 -8.02 -12.77
N ALA A 276 -1.76 -7.50 -13.04
CA ALA A 276 -0.52 -8.27 -12.90
C ALA A 276 -0.14 -8.52 -11.43
N LEU A 277 -0.57 -7.61 -10.58
CA LEU A 277 -0.39 -7.62 -9.14
C LEU A 277 -1.34 -8.61 -8.44
N ASN A 278 -2.56 -8.77 -8.94
CA ASN A 278 -3.52 -9.76 -8.44
C ASN A 278 -3.09 -11.20 -8.75
N ARG A 279 -3.56 -12.16 -7.95
CA ARG A 279 -3.35 -13.60 -8.18
C ARG A 279 -4.00 -14.01 -9.50
#